data_AF-A0A2E7BNQ8-F1
#
_entry.id   AF-A0A2E7BNQ8-F1
#
_cell.length_a   1.000
_cell.length_b   1.000
_cell.length_c   1.000
_cell.angle_alpha   90.00
_cell.angle_beta   90.00
_cell.angle_gamma   90.00
#
_symmetry.space_group_name_H-M   'P 1'
#
loop_
_entity.id
_entity.type
_entity.pdbx_description
1 polymer ?
#
loop_
_entity_poly.entity_id
_entity_poly.type
_entity_poly.pdbx_seq_one_letter_code
_entity_poly.pdbx_strand_id
1 'polypeptide(L)'
;MATKGDHPDNDPKIGEKKGLNRREFVRTGVAAGLGSGTLLGAEPKGQATEASDKQITWDYEADVVIAGGGCAGLTAAIRARDLGASVLVVDQNFDLGGRMLHSAGRLSLGGG
;
A
#
# COMPACT_ATOMS: atom_id res chain seq x y z
N MET A 1 28.67 11.13 -26.91
CA MET A 1 27.87 12.36 -26.83
C MET A 1 26.62 12.14 -27.67
N ALA A 2 25.54 11.62 -27.06
CA ALA A 2 24.31 11.28 -27.77
C ALA A 2 23.39 12.51 -27.78
N THR A 3 22.95 12.92 -28.97
CA THR A 3 22.18 14.14 -29.21
C THR A 3 20.74 13.98 -28.77
N LYS A 4 20.28 14.98 -28.03
CA LYS A 4 18.91 15.25 -27.61
C LYS A 4 18.07 15.60 -28.86
N GLY A 5 17.02 14.85 -29.19
CA GLY A 5 16.12 15.33 -30.26
C GLY A 5 14.97 14.45 -30.76
N ASP A 6 15.06 13.11 -30.80
CA ASP A 6 14.16 12.36 -31.70
C ASP A 6 13.16 11.42 -31.00
N HIS A 7 12.48 11.89 -29.94
CA HIS A 7 11.29 11.18 -29.43
C HIS A 7 10.05 12.05 -29.67
N PRO A 8 9.09 11.62 -30.50
CA PRO A 8 7.83 12.32 -30.65
C PRO A 8 7.04 12.23 -29.33
N ASP A 9 6.85 13.40 -28.69
CA ASP A 9 6.10 13.61 -27.46
C ASP A 9 4.59 13.40 -27.70
N ASN A 10 4.20 12.12 -27.75
CA ASN A 10 2.80 11.69 -27.84
C ASN A 10 2.31 11.00 -26.55
N ASP A 11 2.87 11.41 -25.41
CA ASP A 11 2.36 10.97 -24.11
C ASP A 11 1.06 11.73 -23.78
N PRO A 12 -0.02 11.02 -23.41
CA PRO A 12 -1.24 11.67 -22.97
C PRO A 12 -0.93 12.46 -21.70
N LYS A 13 -1.15 13.79 -21.76
CA LYS A 13 -0.95 14.68 -20.60
C LYS A 13 -1.93 14.28 -19.50
N ILE A 14 -1.44 13.58 -18.48
CA ILE A 14 -2.22 13.20 -17.30
C ILE A 14 -2.57 14.51 -16.58
N GLY A 15 -3.82 14.95 -16.71
CA GLY A 15 -4.32 16.12 -16.01
C GLY A 15 -4.13 15.94 -14.51
N GLU A 16 -3.52 16.93 -13.85
CA GLU A 16 -3.36 16.98 -12.41
C GLU A 16 -4.72 17.03 -11.70
N LYS A 17 -5.31 15.86 -11.48
CA LYS A 17 -6.24 15.69 -10.37
C LYS A 17 -5.36 15.58 -9.14
N LYS A 18 -5.32 16.63 -8.32
CA LYS A 18 -4.69 16.62 -7.00
C LYS A 18 -5.40 15.58 -6.13
N GLY A 19 -5.02 14.32 -6.30
CA GLY A 19 -5.46 13.21 -5.49
C GLY A 19 -4.98 13.42 -4.06
N LEU A 20 -5.85 13.09 -3.10
CA LEU A 20 -5.54 13.22 -1.68
C LEU A 20 -4.26 12.41 -1.39
N ASN A 21 -3.22 13.09 -0.94
CA ASN A 21 -1.95 12.43 -0.66
C ASN A 21 -2.15 11.48 0.53
N ARG A 22 -1.80 10.20 0.38
CA ARG A 22 -1.91 9.19 1.45
C ARG A 22 -1.28 9.65 2.77
N ARG A 23 -0.20 10.45 2.71
CA ARG A 23 0.45 11.02 3.89
C ARG A 23 -0.37 12.13 4.54
N GLU A 24 -1.09 12.90 3.75
CA GLU A 24 -2.06 13.90 4.21
C GLU A 24 -3.28 13.21 4.81
N PHE A 25 -3.75 12.09 4.24
CA PHE A 25 -4.82 11.26 4.84
C PHE A 25 -4.44 10.77 6.24
N VAL A 26 -3.25 10.19 6.40
CA VAL A 26 -2.76 9.73 7.72
C VAL A 26 -2.55 10.90 8.68
N ARG A 27 -2.02 12.03 8.21
CA ARG A 27 -1.81 13.22 9.05
C ARG A 27 -3.15 13.82 9.53
N THR A 28 -4.14 13.88 8.65
CA THR A 28 -5.50 14.31 8.96
C THR A 28 -6.21 13.31 9.88
N GLY A 29 -5.97 12.01 9.69
CA GLY A 29 -6.45 10.95 10.58
C GLY A 29 -5.89 11.04 12.00
N VAL A 30 -4.64 11.47 12.17
CA VAL A 30 -4.05 11.74 13.51
C VAL A 30 -4.62 13.01 14.14
N ALA A 31 -4.91 14.05 13.32
CA ALA A 31 -5.59 15.26 13.80
C ALA A 31 -7.05 15.01 14.24
N ALA A 32 -7.68 13.95 13.72
CA ALA A 32 -9.02 13.50 14.13
C ALA A 32 -9.00 12.31 15.12
N GLY A 33 -7.82 11.76 15.44
CA GLY A 33 -7.67 10.42 16.04
C GLY A 33 -6.97 10.35 17.40
N LEU A 34 -6.45 11.46 17.92
CA LEU A 34 -6.22 11.65 19.37
C LEU A 34 -7.42 12.34 20.04
N GLY A 35 -8.63 12.06 19.56
CA GLY A 35 -9.90 12.56 20.08
C GLY A 35 -10.80 11.47 20.68
N SER A 36 -10.31 10.24 20.88
CA SER A 36 -11.08 9.20 21.59
C SER A 36 -10.85 9.31 23.10
N GLY A 37 -11.26 10.44 23.66
CA GLY A 37 -11.07 10.74 25.08
C GLY A 37 -11.82 11.99 25.54
N THR A 38 -13.09 12.13 25.15
CA THR A 38 -14.22 12.75 25.88
C THR A 38 -15.29 13.16 24.87
N LEU A 39 -16.23 12.27 24.55
CA LEU A 39 -17.64 12.62 24.42
C LEU A 39 -18.45 11.39 24.81
N LEU A 40 -18.53 11.18 26.13
CA LEU A 40 -19.69 10.57 26.76
C LEU A 40 -20.93 11.34 26.24
N GLY A 41 -21.84 10.66 25.54
CA GLY A 41 -23.23 11.12 25.45
C GLY A 41 -23.76 11.73 24.14
N ALA A 42 -23.27 11.34 22.97
CA ALA A 42 -24.06 11.51 21.75
C ALA A 42 -23.81 10.34 20.79
N GLU A 43 -24.79 9.46 20.66
CA GLU A 43 -24.81 8.45 19.61
C GLU A 43 -24.81 9.17 18.26
N PRO A 44 -23.77 9.05 17.42
CA PRO A 44 -23.96 9.40 16.04
C PRO A 44 -24.95 8.35 15.53
N LYS A 45 -26.16 8.80 15.16
CA LYS A 45 -26.97 8.14 14.13
C LYS A 45 -26.15 8.18 12.84
N GLY A 46 -25.09 7.37 12.80
CA GLY A 46 -24.52 6.92 11.55
C GLY A 46 -25.64 6.15 10.90
N GLN A 47 -26.31 6.78 9.94
CA GLN A 47 -27.01 6.05 8.90
C GLN A 47 -25.97 5.08 8.37
N ALA A 48 -26.05 3.83 8.81
CA ALA A 48 -25.59 2.72 8.03
C ALA A 48 -26.39 2.83 6.73
N THR A 49 -25.83 3.54 5.75
CA THR A 49 -26.15 3.28 4.37
C THR A 49 -25.86 1.80 4.22
N GLU A 50 -26.93 1.00 4.25
CA GLU A 50 -27.00 -0.34 3.70
C GLU A 50 -26.25 -0.27 2.38
N ALA A 51 -24.97 -0.65 2.43
CA ALA A 51 -24.14 -0.71 1.27
C ALA A 51 -24.76 -1.83 0.45
N SER A 52 -25.56 -1.43 -0.55
CA SER A 52 -26.11 -2.28 -1.59
C SER A 52 -25.23 -3.50 -1.79
N ASP A 53 -25.83 -4.70 -1.70
CA ASP A 53 -25.27 -6.02 -2.03
C ASP A 53 -24.78 -6.06 -3.49
N LYS A 54 -23.78 -5.25 -3.81
CA LYS A 54 -22.98 -5.40 -4.99
C LYS A 54 -22.12 -6.61 -4.71
N GLN A 55 -22.55 -7.73 -5.28
CA GLN A 55 -21.77 -8.94 -5.34
C GLN A 55 -20.35 -8.59 -5.80
N ILE A 56 -19.39 -8.74 -4.89
CA ILE A 56 -17.98 -8.45 -5.16
C ILE A 56 -17.46 -9.61 -6.00
N THR A 57 -17.07 -9.32 -7.25
CA THR A 57 -16.36 -10.27 -8.10
C THR A 57 -14.87 -10.13 -7.81
N TRP A 58 -14.24 -11.20 -7.34
CA TRP A 58 -12.80 -11.24 -7.07
C TRP A 58 -12.04 -11.70 -8.30
N ASP A 59 -11.00 -10.96 -8.71
CA ASP A 59 -10.10 -11.37 -9.80
C ASP A 59 -9.06 -12.41 -9.33
N TYR A 60 -8.65 -12.31 -8.06
CA TYR A 60 -7.64 -13.18 -7.46
C TYR A 60 -8.00 -13.49 -6.01
N GLU A 61 -7.71 -14.73 -5.60
CA GLU A 61 -7.91 -15.22 -4.24
C GLU A 61 -6.64 -15.93 -3.77
N ALA A 62 -6.27 -15.71 -2.51
CA ALA A 62 -5.12 -16.34 -1.87
C ALA A 62 -5.33 -16.38 -0.35
N ASP A 63 -4.69 -17.33 0.32
CA ASP A 63 -4.74 -17.45 1.78
C ASP A 63 -4.04 -16.27 2.47
N VAL A 64 -2.98 -15.73 1.85
CA VAL A 64 -2.23 -14.58 2.34
C VAL A 64 -1.95 -13.59 1.22
N VAL A 65 -2.39 -12.34 1.37
CA VAL A 65 -2.07 -11.23 0.46
C VAL A 65 -1.07 -10.29 1.15
N ILE A 66 0.04 -10.01 0.47
CA ILE A 66 1.14 -9.17 0.98
C ILE A 66 1.26 -7.94 0.11
N ALA A 67 1.06 -6.76 0.70
CA ALA A 67 1.24 -5.48 0.02
C ALA A 67 2.70 -4.97 0.18
N GLY A 68 3.48 -5.12 -0.89
CA GLY A 68 4.85 -4.64 -1.03
C GLY A 68 5.88 -5.77 -0.98
N GLY A 69 6.60 -5.98 -2.07
CA GLY A 69 7.69 -6.94 -2.25
C GLY A 69 9.06 -6.40 -1.83
N GLY A 70 9.14 -5.71 -0.70
CA GLY A 70 10.40 -5.28 -0.09
C GLY A 70 11.00 -6.32 0.85
N CYS A 71 12.04 -5.94 1.60
CA CYS A 71 12.70 -6.81 2.58
C CYS A 71 11.70 -7.49 3.54
N ALA A 72 10.72 -6.76 4.07
CA ALA A 72 9.74 -7.34 4.99
C ALA A 72 8.74 -8.27 4.27
N GLY A 73 8.18 -7.81 3.14
CA GLY A 73 7.11 -8.54 2.47
C GLY A 73 7.57 -9.81 1.77
N LEU A 74 8.75 -9.80 1.13
CA LEU A 74 9.31 -11.02 0.54
C LEU A 74 9.66 -12.06 1.59
N THR A 75 10.26 -11.66 2.73
CA THR A 75 10.55 -12.59 3.81
C THR A 75 9.26 -13.18 4.41
N ALA A 76 8.21 -12.37 4.57
CA ALA A 76 6.90 -12.87 4.99
C ALA A 76 6.29 -13.84 3.96
N ALA A 77 6.41 -13.52 2.66
CA ALA A 77 5.90 -14.35 1.58
C ALA A 77 6.58 -15.72 1.55
N ILE A 78 7.90 -15.76 1.67
CA ILE A 78 8.69 -17.00 1.74
C ILE A 78 8.19 -17.83 2.92
N ARG A 79 8.08 -17.24 4.11
CA ARG A 79 7.64 -17.99 5.29
C ARG A 79 6.22 -18.53 5.15
N ALA A 80 5.30 -17.75 4.60
CA ALA A 80 3.93 -18.18 4.36
C ALA A 80 3.86 -19.32 3.33
N ARG A 81 4.66 -19.25 2.26
CA ARG A 81 4.79 -20.33 1.27
C ARG A 81 5.39 -21.60 1.85
N ASP A 82 6.42 -21.50 2.69
CA ASP A 82 7.02 -22.66 3.37
C ASP A 82 6.02 -23.39 4.27
N LEU A 83 5.03 -22.66 4.80
CA LEU A 83 3.94 -23.19 5.61
C LEU A 83 2.76 -23.73 4.75
N GLY A 84 2.88 -23.70 3.43
CA GLY A 84 1.90 -24.27 2.50
C GLY A 84 0.77 -23.33 2.08
N ALA A 85 0.75 -22.08 2.53
CA ALA A 85 -0.30 -21.11 2.16
C ALA A 85 -0.16 -20.68 0.69
N SER A 86 -1.27 -20.43 -0.01
CA SER A 86 -1.26 -19.66 -1.26
C SER A 86 -0.99 -18.18 -0.96
N VAL A 87 -0.04 -17.58 -1.65
CA VAL A 87 0.44 -16.22 -1.35
C VAL A 87 0.39 -15.35 -2.59
N LEU A 88 -0.23 -14.17 -2.48
CA LEU A 88 -0.25 -13.14 -3.51
C LEU A 88 0.53 -11.91 -3.02
N VAL A 89 1.64 -11.59 -3.67
CA VAL A 89 2.42 -10.37 -3.39
C VAL A 89 2.04 -9.30 -4.39
N VAL A 90 1.63 -8.13 -3.92
CA VAL A 90 1.27 -6.97 -4.74
C VAL A 90 2.25 -5.84 -4.46
N ASP A 91 3.01 -5.42 -5.47
CA ASP A 91 3.92 -4.27 -5.39
C ASP A 91 3.41 -3.12 -6.26
N GLN A 92 3.76 -1.88 -5.87
CA GLN A 92 3.49 -0.71 -6.69
C GLN A 92 4.50 -0.58 -7.84
N ASN A 93 5.70 -1.13 -7.67
CA ASN A 93 6.76 -1.11 -8.66
C ASN A 93 6.67 -2.31 -9.60
N PHE A 94 7.22 -2.16 -10.81
CA PHE A 94 7.38 -3.25 -11.75
C PHE A 94 8.35 -4.33 -11.23
N ASP A 95 9.44 -3.88 -10.61
CA ASP A 95 10.45 -4.74 -9.99
C ASP A 95 10.29 -4.82 -8.48
N LEU A 96 10.63 -5.98 -7.92
CA LEU A 96 10.63 -6.23 -6.49
C LEU A 96 11.85 -5.61 -5.79
N GLY A 97 11.78 -5.53 -4.47
CA GLY A 97 12.88 -5.11 -3.59
C GLY A 97 12.65 -3.74 -2.96
N GLY A 98 11.94 -2.83 -3.63
CA GLY A 98 11.61 -1.50 -3.08
C GLY A 98 12.84 -0.79 -2.51
N ARG A 99 12.75 -0.28 -1.27
CA ARG A 99 13.87 0.42 -0.61
C ARG A 99 15.07 -0.49 -0.26
N MET A 100 14.88 -1.82 -0.25
CA MET A 100 15.96 -2.76 0.04
C MET A 100 17.08 -2.68 -1.00
N LEU A 101 16.74 -2.42 -2.27
CA LEU A 101 17.74 -2.30 -3.34
C LEU A 101 18.73 -1.15 -3.11
N HIS A 102 18.37 -0.17 -2.28
CA HIS A 102 19.21 0.97 -1.93
C HIS A 102 19.79 0.91 -0.50
N SER A 103 19.51 -0.15 0.28
CA SER A 103 19.91 -0.22 1.70
C SER A 103 21.37 -0.64 1.92
N ALA A 104 22.10 -0.94 0.83
CA ALA A 104 23.43 -1.57 0.86
C ALA A 104 23.48 -2.88 1.68
N GLY A 105 22.32 -3.51 1.93
CA GLY A 105 22.24 -4.75 2.70
C GLY A 105 22.56 -4.60 4.19
N ARG A 106 22.54 -3.37 4.74
CA ARG A 106 22.76 -3.15 6.17
C ARG A 106 21.60 -3.73 6.98
N LEU A 107 21.89 -4.79 7.72
CA LEU A 107 20.96 -5.49 8.59
C LEU A 107 21.55 -5.48 10.00
N SER A 108 20.81 -4.91 10.97
CA SER A 108 21.18 -5.03 12.37
C SER A 108 20.73 -6.38 12.88
N LEU A 109 21.69 -7.27 13.15
CA LEU A 109 21.40 -8.62 13.64
C LEU A 109 21.49 -8.76 15.16
N GLY A 110 21.82 -7.68 15.89
CA GLY A 110 21.87 -7.63 17.36
C GLY A 110 22.61 -8.81 17.99
N GLY A 111 23.91 -8.64 18.29
CA GLY A 111 24.63 -9.63 19.10
C GLY A 111 24.24 -9.48 20.56
N GLY A 112 23.60 -10.51 21.13
CA GLY A 112 23.47 -10.69 22.58
C GLY A 112 24.79 -11.13 23.21
#